data_AF-A0A7S0M354-F1
#
_entry.id   AF-A0A7S0M354-F1
#
_cell.length_a   1.000
_cell.length_b   1.000
_cell.length_c   1.000
_cell.angle_alpha   90.00
_cell.angle_beta   90.00
_cell.angle_gamma   90.00
#
_symmetry.space_group_name_H-M   'P 1'
#
loop_
_entity.id
_entity.type
_entity.pdbx_description
1 polymer ?
#
loop_
_entity_poly.entity_id
_entity_poly.type
_entity_poly.pdbx_seq_one_letter_code
_entity_poly.pdbx_strand_id
1 'polypeptide(L)'
;EFSMAKEDEDIIRFDPEPTTATYPEPSPLQYPPAGFGPAEQHPIVIDFGSFETRVGWAGNDLPSAEFRSLTGKARAQNGDMVTLAGNQLICRDISKSSVRSPFERDV
;
A
#
# COMPACT_ATOMS: atom_id res chain seq x y z
N GLU A 1 -23.23 -46.33 -34.91
CA GLU A 1 -22.16 -45.69 -34.11
C GLU A 1 -22.47 -44.21 -34.01
N PHE A 2 -22.58 -43.67 -32.79
CA PHE A 2 -22.71 -42.23 -32.56
C PHE A 2 -21.37 -41.73 -32.02
N SER A 3 -20.67 -40.92 -32.82
CA SER A 3 -19.49 -40.19 -32.40
C SER A 3 -19.92 -38.79 -31.97
N MET A 4 -19.88 -38.52 -30.67
CA MET A 4 -19.98 -37.16 -30.14
C MET A 4 -18.61 -36.51 -30.26
N ALA A 5 -18.48 -35.51 -31.13
CA ALA A 5 -17.38 -34.56 -31.07
C ALA A 5 -17.52 -33.78 -29.76
N LYS A 6 -16.52 -33.87 -28.88
CA LYS A 6 -16.42 -32.99 -27.72
C LYS A 6 -16.06 -31.61 -28.23
N GLU A 7 -16.97 -30.65 -28.07
CA GLU A 7 -16.69 -29.25 -28.34
C GLU A 7 -15.61 -28.79 -27.36
N ASP A 8 -14.53 -28.25 -27.95
CA ASP A 8 -13.38 -27.70 -27.24
C ASP A 8 -13.85 -26.63 -26.26
N GLU A 9 -13.38 -26.76 -25.02
CA GLU A 9 -13.74 -25.89 -23.91
C GLU A 9 -13.56 -24.41 -24.26
N ASP A 10 -14.48 -23.57 -23.78
CA ASP A 10 -14.45 -22.12 -23.84
C ASP A 10 -13.17 -21.59 -23.15
N ILE A 11 -12.07 -21.53 -23.90
CA ILE A 11 -10.85 -20.87 -23.45
C ILE A 11 -11.16 -19.38 -23.32
N ILE A 12 -11.39 -18.94 -22.09
CA ILE A 12 -11.49 -17.53 -21.73
C ILE A 12 -10.15 -16.87 -22.07
N ARG A 13 -10.11 -16.15 -23.19
CA ARG A 13 -8.96 -15.35 -23.59
C ARG A 13 -8.99 -14.07 -22.78
N PHE A 14 -8.02 -13.91 -21.88
CA PHE A 14 -7.74 -12.64 -21.26
C PHE A 14 -6.92 -11.79 -22.23
N ASP A 15 -7.32 -10.53 -22.40
CA ASP A 15 -6.46 -9.57 -23.08
C ASP A 15 -5.12 -9.47 -22.32
N PRO A 16 -3.99 -9.38 -23.03
CA PRO A 16 -2.70 -9.22 -22.37
C PRO A 16 -2.73 -7.96 -21.50
N GLU A 17 -2.29 -8.06 -20.25
CA GLU A 17 -2.23 -6.89 -19.38
C GLU A 17 -1.39 -5.79 -20.05
N PRO A 18 -1.83 -4.51 -20.01
CA PRO A 18 -1.09 -3.42 -20.61
C PRO A 18 0.30 -3.35 -19.99
N THR A 19 1.32 -3.56 -20.83
CA THR A 19 2.70 -3.61 -20.36
C THR A 19 3.14 -2.23 -19.92
N THR A 20 3.75 -2.11 -18.74
CA THR A 20 4.37 -0.85 -18.30
C THR A 20 5.75 -0.62 -18.91
N ALA A 21 6.26 -1.56 -19.71
CA ALA A 21 7.62 -1.54 -20.27
C ALA A 21 7.90 -0.35 -21.21
N THR A 22 6.85 0.29 -21.74
CA THR A 22 6.97 1.46 -22.63
C THR A 22 6.87 2.80 -21.90
N TYR A 23 6.54 2.81 -20.60
CA TYR A 23 6.53 4.06 -19.85
C TYR A 23 7.97 4.51 -19.60
N PRO A 24 8.28 5.80 -19.82
CA PRO A 24 9.56 6.33 -19.38
C PRO A 24 9.65 6.16 -17.86
N GLU A 25 10.83 5.76 -17.37
CA GLU A 25 11.12 5.76 -15.94
C GLU A 25 10.72 7.14 -15.35
N PRO A 26 9.91 7.18 -14.28
CA PRO A 26 9.52 8.44 -13.70
C PRO A 26 10.77 9.18 -13.25
N SER A 27 10.98 10.37 -13.81
CA SER A 27 12.07 11.23 -13.35
C SER A 27 11.81 11.62 -11.90
N PRO A 28 12.84 11.61 -11.02
CA PRO A 28 12.67 12.10 -9.65
C PRO A 28 12.06 13.50 -9.68
N LEU A 29 11.12 13.78 -8.77
CA LEU A 29 10.56 15.11 -8.61
C LEU A 29 11.70 16.08 -8.31
N GLN A 30 11.96 17.00 -9.25
CA GLN A 30 12.94 18.05 -9.05
C GLN A 30 12.32 19.12 -8.15
N TYR A 31 12.70 19.12 -6.89
CA TYR A 31 12.36 20.22 -6.00
C TYR A 31 13.30 21.39 -6.29
N PRO A 32 12.78 22.63 -6.43
CA PRO A 32 13.64 23.79 -6.61
C PRO A 32 14.62 23.89 -5.44
N PRO A 33 15.90 24.23 -5.68
CA PRO A 33 16.89 24.39 -4.63
C PRO A 33 16.44 25.52 -3.68
N ALA A 34 16.08 25.12 -2.46
CA ALA A 34 15.82 25.93 -1.28
C ALA A 34 15.47 27.42 -1.54
N GLY A 35 14.18 27.66 -1.73
CA GLY A 35 13.56 28.98 -1.57
C GLY A 35 12.51 28.96 -0.46
N PHE A 36 12.74 28.23 0.63
CA PHE A 36 11.87 28.31 1.80
C PHE A 36 12.15 29.65 2.50
N GLY A 37 11.22 30.59 2.40
CA GLY A 37 11.22 31.84 3.16
C GLY A 37 11.26 31.59 4.67
N PRO A 38 11.42 32.66 5.48
CA PRO A 38 12.09 32.60 6.78
C PRO A 38 11.40 31.64 7.75
N ALA A 39 12.19 30.68 8.27
CA ALA A 39 11.87 29.53 9.12
C ALA A 39 11.45 28.24 8.38
N GLU A 40 12.47 27.51 7.88
CA GLU A 40 12.59 26.03 7.95
C GLU A 40 11.35 25.16 7.60
N GLN A 41 10.61 25.47 6.54
CA GLN A 41 9.56 24.56 6.07
C GLN A 41 10.14 23.42 5.22
N HIS A 42 10.69 22.40 5.88
CA HIS A 42 11.08 21.16 5.21
C HIS A 42 9.82 20.40 4.76
N PRO A 43 9.70 19.98 3.48
CA PRO A 43 8.59 19.14 3.05
C PRO A 43 8.55 17.81 3.81
N ILE A 44 7.34 17.30 4.05
CA ILE A 44 7.15 15.91 4.50
C ILE A 44 7.12 15.02 3.26
N VAL A 45 7.96 13.98 3.26
CA VAL A 45 8.00 12.93 2.24
C VAL A 45 7.33 11.69 2.80
N ILE A 46 6.40 11.12 2.05
CA ILE A 46 5.69 9.88 2.40
C ILE A 46 5.85 8.88 1.26
N ASP A 47 6.49 7.74 1.55
CA ASP A 47 6.55 6.58 0.68
C ASP A 47 5.44 5.59 1.10
N PHE A 48 4.42 5.47 0.25
CA PHE A 48 3.25 4.60 0.48
C PHE A 48 3.50 3.17 -0.04
N GLY A 49 4.50 2.49 0.53
CA GLY A 49 4.79 1.10 0.19
C GLY A 49 3.66 0.16 0.64
N SER A 50 3.37 -0.87 -0.17
CA SER A 50 2.29 -1.83 0.13
C SER A 50 2.55 -2.70 1.37
N PHE A 51 3.82 -2.90 1.71
CA PHE A 51 4.27 -3.61 2.91
C PHE A 51 4.44 -2.64 4.10
N GLU A 52 5.06 -1.49 3.86
CA GLU A 52 5.46 -0.53 4.88
C GLU A 52 5.37 0.89 4.33
N THR A 53 4.79 1.78 5.12
CA THR A 53 4.78 3.21 4.87
C THR A 53 5.94 3.85 5.62
N ARG A 54 6.69 4.72 4.94
CA ARG A 54 7.78 5.49 5.52
C ARG A 54 7.48 6.98 5.41
N VAL A 55 7.75 7.72 6.47
CA VAL A 55 7.54 9.17 6.52
C VAL A 55 8.74 9.86 7.11
N GLY A 56 9.13 11.00 6.54
CA GLY A 56 10.23 11.81 7.05
C GLY A 56 10.27 13.19 6.44
N TRP A 57 11.27 13.97 6.83
CA TRP A 57 11.54 15.29 6.25
C TRP A 57 12.42 15.15 5.01
N ALA A 58 12.12 15.93 3.97
CA ALA A 58 12.97 15.99 2.79
C ALA A 58 14.38 16.48 3.17
N GLY A 59 15.40 15.80 2.65
CA GLY A 59 16.81 16.09 2.94
C GLY A 59 17.40 15.29 4.10
N ASN A 60 16.59 14.57 4.88
CA ASN A 60 17.11 13.64 5.87
C ASN A 60 17.50 12.30 5.22
N ASP A 61 18.58 11.69 5.71
CA ASP A 61 19.07 10.40 5.20
C ASP A 61 18.17 9.20 5.57
N LEU A 62 17.42 9.33 6.67
CA LEU A 62 16.56 8.26 7.20
C LEU A 62 15.14 8.78 7.44
N PRO A 63 14.12 7.91 7.28
CA PRO A 63 12.75 8.24 7.63
C PRO A 63 12.63 8.53 9.13
N SER A 64 11.71 9.41 9.49
CA SER A 64 11.39 9.71 10.89
C SER A 64 10.45 8.68 11.51
N ALA A 65 9.64 8.00 10.70
CA ALA A 65 8.83 6.87 11.15
C ALA A 65 8.60 5.85 10.05
N GLU A 66 8.48 4.59 10.46
CA GLU A 66 8.24 3.44 9.61
C GLU A 66 7.17 2.57 10.26
N PHE A 67 6.12 2.23 9.50
CA PHE A 67 5.03 1.41 10.02
C PHE A 67 4.41 0.53 8.94
N ARG A 68 3.89 -0.64 9.36
CA ARG A 68 3.17 -1.54 8.45
C ARG A 68 2.03 -0.83 7.74
N SER A 69 1.88 -1.09 6.45
CA SER A 69 0.73 -0.59 5.69
C SER A 69 -0.52 -1.43 5.94
N LEU A 70 -0.94 -1.49 7.21
CA LEU A 70 -2.06 -2.29 7.68
C LEU A 70 -3.02 -1.45 8.50
N THR A 71 -4.30 -1.74 8.34
CA THR A 71 -5.38 -1.20 9.17
C THR A 71 -6.21 -2.35 9.71
N GLY A 72 -6.87 -2.15 10.84
CA GLY A 72 -7.78 -3.15 11.35
C GLY A 72 -8.66 -2.63 12.46
N LYS A 73 -9.60 -3.47 12.88
CA LYS A 73 -10.49 -3.18 14.00
C LYS A 73 -10.34 -4.26 15.06
N ALA A 74 -10.36 -3.85 16.33
CA ALA A 74 -10.29 -4.75 17.46
C ALA A 74 -11.30 -4.32 18.53
N ARG A 75 -11.70 -5.26 19.39
CA ARG A 75 -12.53 -4.95 20.56
C ARG A 75 -11.63 -4.59 21.75
N ALA A 76 -11.86 -3.42 22.33
CA ALA A 76 -11.25 -2.98 23.58
C ALA A 76 -11.92 -3.67 24.78
N GLN A 77 -11.27 -3.60 25.95
CA GLN A 77 -11.75 -4.27 27.16
C GLN A 77 -13.12 -3.77 27.63
N ASN A 78 -13.45 -2.52 27.36
CA ASN A 78 -14.74 -1.91 27.65
C ASN A 78 -15.86 -2.33 26.67
N GLY A 79 -15.57 -3.17 25.67
CA GLY A 79 -16.50 -3.54 24.61
C GLY A 79 -16.42 -2.66 23.36
N ASP A 80 -15.71 -1.53 23.44
CA ASP A 80 -15.31 -0.60 22.38
C ASP A 80 -14.84 -1.26 21.10
N MET A 81 -15.37 -0.94 19.91
CA MET A 81 -14.66 -1.21 18.66
C MET A 81 -13.66 -0.08 18.42
N VAL A 82 -12.37 -0.41 18.35
CA VAL A 82 -11.28 0.54 18.08
C VAL A 82 -10.62 0.26 16.74
N THR A 83 -10.29 1.32 16.01
CA THR A 83 -9.46 1.23 14.81
C THR A 83 -8.00 1.24 15.21
N LEU A 84 -7.24 0.31 14.66
CA LEU A 84 -5.80 0.18 14.83
C LEU A 84 -5.13 0.36 13.48
N ALA A 85 -3.93 0.90 13.48
CA ALA A 85 -3.13 1.09 12.27
C ALA A 85 -1.66 0.79 12.53
N GLY A 86 -0.96 0.40 11.47
CA GLY A 86 0.47 0.18 11.50
C GLY A 86 0.92 -0.86 12.52
N ASN A 87 1.97 -0.53 13.26
CA ASN A 87 2.64 -1.46 14.14
C ASN A 87 1.78 -1.87 15.36
N GLN A 88 0.69 -1.14 15.65
CA GLN A 88 -0.27 -1.52 16.70
C GLN A 88 -0.95 -2.87 16.44
N LEU A 89 -1.02 -3.30 15.17
CA LEU A 89 -1.61 -4.56 14.75
C LEU A 89 -0.67 -5.75 14.93
N ILE A 90 0.65 -5.54 14.93
CA ILE A 90 1.63 -6.60 15.15
C ILE A 90 1.73 -6.95 16.64
N CYS A 91 1.62 -5.96 17.51
CA CYS A 91 1.81 -6.12 18.95
C CYS A 91 0.58 -6.70 19.68
N ARG A 92 -0.48 -7.09 18.96
CA ARG A 92 -1.71 -7.64 19.53
C ARG A 92 -1.99 -9.04 19.00
N ASP A 93 -2.84 -9.76 19.72
CA ASP A 93 -3.39 -11.04 19.29
C ASP A 93 -4.23 -10.83 18.02
N ILE A 94 -3.58 -11.01 16.88
CA ILE A 94 -4.11 -10.77 15.53
C ILE A 94 -5.33 -11.62 15.24
N SER A 95 -5.49 -12.76 15.94
CA SER A 95 -6.63 -13.66 15.81
C SER A 95 -7.97 -13.00 16.16
N LYS A 96 -7.94 -11.87 16.90
CA LYS A 96 -9.12 -11.11 17.34
C LYS A 96 -9.33 -9.82 16.57
N SER A 97 -8.53 -9.56 15.54
CA SER A 97 -8.61 -8.35 14.73
C SER A 97 -8.89 -8.66 13.27
N SER A 98 -9.81 -7.94 12.65
CA SER A 98 -9.96 -7.95 11.20
C SER A 98 -8.89 -7.03 10.61
N VAL A 99 -7.77 -7.60 10.16
CA VAL A 99 -6.64 -6.86 9.56
C VAL A 99 -6.75 -6.86 8.04
N ARG A 100 -6.52 -5.70 7.43
CA ARG A 100 -6.57 -5.49 5.97
C ARG A 100 -5.43 -4.57 5.53
N SER A 101 -4.88 -4.83 4.35
CA SER A 101 -4.03 -3.88 3.64
C SER A 101 -4.89 -3.01 2.72
N PRO A 102 -4.66 -1.68 2.65
CA PRO A 102 -5.35 -0.82 1.69
C PRO A 102 -4.85 -1.01 0.25
N PHE A 103 -3.81 -1.82 0.03
CA PHE A 103 -3.20 -2.08 -1.28
C PHE A 103 -3.60 -3.44 -1.89
N GLU A 104 -4.35 -4.28 -1.17
CA GLU A 104 -4.90 -5.52 -1.70
C GLU A 104 -6.09 -5.22 -2.64
N ARG A 105 -6.28 -6.00 -3.71
CA ARG A 105 -7.50 -5.90 -4.53
C ARG A 105 -8.69 -6.44 -3.71
N ASP A 106 -9.85 -5.81 -3.86
CA ASP A 106 -11.12 -6.09 -3.13
C ASP A 106 -11.22 -5.53 -1.69
N VAL A 107 -10.91 -4.24 -1.52
CA VAL A 107 -11.24 -3.45 -0.30
C VAL A 107 -12.61 -2.79 -0.43
#